data_AF-A0A378R1M1-F1
#
_entry.id   AF-A0A378R1M1-F1
#
_cell.length_a   1.000
_cell.length_b   1.000
_cell.length_c   1.000
_cell.angle_alpha   90.00
_cell.angle_beta   90.00
_cell.angle_gamma   90.00
#
_symmetry.space_group_name_H-M   'P 1'
#
loop_
_entity.id
_entity.type
_entity.pdbx_description
1 polymer ?
#
loop_
_entity_poly.entity_id
_entity_poly.type
_entity_poly.pdbx_seq_one_letter_code
_entity_poly.pdbx_strand_id
1 'polypeptide(L)'
;MESLILTTAVLASGSYLVALYAHASAPIACVIGGLMVGDKWQEILAHKDVEEINHFWHTIEGIINSFLFTLIGLELFILDLNAHIIIGGIFAFVILHLARFLANYLAFSFFPSVRKNAYKGSLEILSWGGVRGGISLALILAVANVPQLKEYTNVLIGYTFIVVLLSGVVCGLGLPAVINAFYYNPNEPSEGFAGWYQRLMHKIMNRSDRLYVLNEDKSGNQTISLYEPTPEELEELPKFDDTKHETQATLNDPNRF
;
A
#
# COMPACT_ATOMS: atom_id res chain seq x y z
N MET A 1 7.73 32.98 6.47
CA MET A 1 7.23 31.88 7.31
C MET A 1 5.70 31.83 7.32
N GLU A 2 4.98 32.60 8.17
CA GLU A 2 3.50 32.61 8.21
C GLU A 2 2.86 32.88 6.84
N SER A 3 3.44 33.82 6.09
CA SER A 3 3.01 34.15 4.73
C SER A 3 3.08 32.96 3.76
N LEU A 4 4.08 32.07 3.90
CA LEU A 4 4.20 30.89 3.03
C LEU A 4 3.09 29.89 3.33
N ILE A 5 2.86 29.57 4.61
CA ILE A 5 1.77 28.69 5.02
C ILE A 5 0.42 29.23 4.52
N LEU A 6 0.15 30.52 4.71
CA LEU A 6 -1.06 31.16 4.19
C LEU A 6 -1.14 31.08 2.66
N THR A 7 -0.03 31.28 1.96
CA THR A 7 0.03 31.15 0.49
C THR A 7 -0.33 29.72 0.06
N THR A 8 0.18 28.70 0.76
CA THR A 8 -0.14 27.29 0.49
C THR A 8 -1.62 27.00 0.72
N ALA A 9 -2.22 27.57 1.77
CA ALA A 9 -3.63 27.40 2.10
C ALA A 9 -4.54 28.13 1.09
N VAL A 10 -4.15 29.33 0.65
CA VAL A 10 -4.82 30.07 -0.42
C VAL A 10 -4.73 29.32 -1.74
N LEU A 11 -3.58 28.70 -2.04
CA LEU A 11 -3.44 27.86 -3.23
C LEU A 11 -4.38 26.64 -3.16
N ALA A 12 -4.39 25.93 -2.03
CA ALA A 12 -5.25 24.76 -1.85
C ALA A 12 -6.74 25.12 -1.96
N SER A 13 -7.21 26.13 -1.22
CA SER A 13 -8.60 26.58 -1.24
C SER A 13 -9.00 27.28 -2.55
N GLY A 14 -8.10 28.08 -3.13
CA GLY A 14 -8.32 28.78 -4.39
C GLY A 14 -8.42 27.82 -5.57
N SER A 15 -7.50 26.86 -5.69
CA SER A 15 -7.56 25.81 -6.72
C SER A 15 -8.82 24.96 -6.59
N TYR A 16 -9.23 24.64 -5.35
CA TYR A 16 -10.49 23.96 -5.08
C TYR A 16 -11.69 24.73 -5.64
N LEU A 17 -11.82 26.02 -5.27
CA LEU A 17 -12.95 26.87 -5.68
C LEU A 17 -13.00 27.04 -7.19
N VAL A 18 -11.87 27.34 -7.84
CA VAL A 18 -11.79 27.52 -9.29
C VAL A 18 -12.23 26.24 -10.02
N ALA A 19 -11.76 25.07 -9.56
CA ALA A 19 -12.16 23.81 -10.15
C ALA A 19 -13.65 23.50 -9.95
N LEU A 20 -14.21 23.85 -8.79
CA LEU A 20 -15.64 23.70 -8.53
C LEU A 20 -16.49 24.54 -9.49
N TYR A 21 -16.12 25.81 -9.72
CA TYR A 21 -16.80 26.68 -10.71
C TYR A 21 -16.62 26.21 -12.15
N ALA A 22 -15.52 25.54 -12.45
CA ALA A 22 -15.25 24.95 -13.77
C ALA A 22 -15.93 23.59 -13.97
N HIS A 23 -16.74 23.10 -13.02
CA HIS A 23 -17.30 21.74 -13.03
C HIS A 23 -16.23 20.63 -13.16
N ALA A 24 -15.03 20.88 -12.62
CA ALA A 24 -13.91 19.95 -12.59
C ALA A 24 -13.73 19.34 -11.19
N SER A 25 -12.85 18.34 -11.07
CA SER A 25 -12.57 17.70 -9.77
C SER A 25 -11.73 18.61 -8.87
N ALA A 26 -12.39 19.21 -7.87
CA ALA A 26 -11.74 20.10 -6.92
C ALA A 26 -10.59 19.46 -6.13
N PRO A 27 -10.71 18.23 -5.60
CA PRO A 27 -9.60 17.57 -4.90
C PRO A 27 -8.38 17.33 -5.82
N ILE A 28 -8.60 16.97 -7.09
CA ILE A 28 -7.51 16.75 -8.05
C ILE A 28 -6.80 18.07 -8.33
N ALA A 29 -7.54 19.18 -8.49
CA ALA A 29 -6.94 20.50 -8.69
C ALA A 29 -6.04 20.91 -7.51
N CYS A 30 -6.44 20.64 -6.27
CA CYS A 30 -5.60 20.85 -5.09
C CYS A 30 -4.32 20.03 -5.14
N VAL A 31 -4.41 18.74 -5.49
CA VAL A 31 -3.25 17.84 -5.60
C VAL A 31 -2.28 18.32 -6.66
N ILE A 32 -2.77 18.70 -7.85
CA ILE A 32 -1.91 19.24 -8.92
C ILE A 32 -1.24 20.54 -8.48
N GLY A 33 -1.98 21.45 -7.83
CA GLY A 33 -1.42 22.67 -7.26
C GLY A 33 -0.30 22.37 -6.24
N GLY A 34 -0.53 21.43 -5.34
CA GLY A 34 0.46 20.97 -4.37
C GLY A 34 1.70 20.35 -5.01
N LEU A 35 1.55 19.49 -6.02
CA LEU A 35 2.66 18.87 -6.75
C LEU A 35 3.51 19.91 -7.49
N MET A 36 2.87 20.84 -8.23
CA MET A 36 3.56 21.89 -8.97
C MET A 36 4.41 22.78 -8.07
N VAL A 37 3.92 23.01 -6.85
CA VAL A 37 4.54 23.91 -5.88
C VAL A 37 5.60 23.18 -5.04
N GLY A 38 5.32 21.95 -4.62
CA GLY A 38 6.26 21.11 -3.89
C GLY A 38 7.53 20.82 -4.69
N ASP A 39 7.41 20.61 -6.00
CA ASP A 39 8.55 20.42 -6.91
C ASP A 39 9.46 21.66 -6.96
N LYS A 40 8.87 22.83 -7.22
CA LYS A 40 9.62 24.10 -7.35
C LYS A 40 10.23 24.61 -6.05
N TRP A 41 9.62 24.33 -4.90
CA TRP A 41 10.10 24.86 -3.63
C TRP A 41 11.40 24.24 -3.16
N GLN A 42 11.67 22.99 -3.52
CA GLN A 42 12.96 22.34 -3.22
C GLN A 42 14.14 23.08 -3.89
N GLU A 43 13.89 23.80 -4.99
CA GLU A 43 14.92 24.55 -5.72
C GLU A 43 15.08 26.00 -5.25
N ILE A 44 14.01 26.61 -4.72
CA ILE A 44 13.91 28.07 -4.52
C ILE A 44 13.92 28.48 -3.04
N LEU A 45 13.44 27.62 -2.13
CA LEU A 45 13.34 27.92 -0.71
C LEU A 45 14.49 27.31 0.08
N ALA A 46 14.79 27.90 1.25
CA ALA A 46 15.70 27.28 2.20
C ALA A 46 15.08 25.98 2.76
N HIS A 47 15.89 24.94 2.96
CA HIS A 47 15.42 23.65 3.48
C HIS A 47 14.56 23.77 4.75
N LYS A 48 14.94 24.68 5.66
CA LYS A 48 14.19 24.94 6.90
C LYS A 48 12.75 25.41 6.65
N ASP A 49 12.54 26.27 5.66
CA ASP A 49 11.19 26.76 5.33
C ASP A 49 10.31 25.64 4.77
N VAL A 50 10.89 24.77 3.93
CA VAL A 50 10.20 23.62 3.34
C VAL A 50 9.81 22.60 4.43
N GLU A 51 10.75 22.29 5.32
CA GLU A 51 10.51 21.37 6.44
C GLU A 51 9.39 21.87 7.36
N GLU A 52 9.38 23.17 7.65
CA GLU A 52 8.36 23.78 8.49
C GLU A 52 6.96 23.78 7.85
N ILE A 53 6.86 24.08 6.55
CA ILE A 53 5.61 23.98 5.78
C ILE A 53 5.11 22.53 5.79
N ASN A 54 5.99 21.56 5.56
CA ASN A 54 5.64 20.14 5.60
C ASN A 54 5.16 19.73 6.99
N HIS A 55 5.85 20.16 8.05
CA HIS A 55 5.45 19.87 9.42
C HIS A 55 4.06 20.44 9.75
N PHE A 56 3.77 21.68 9.32
CA PHE A 56 2.44 22.26 9.45
C PHE A 56 1.37 21.41 8.76
N TRP A 57 1.56 21.05 7.49
CA TRP A 57 0.57 20.27 6.75
C TRP A 57 0.41 18.85 7.28
N HIS A 58 1.49 18.19 7.72
CA HIS A 58 1.40 16.90 8.40
C HIS A 58 0.66 16.99 9.74
N THR A 59 0.81 18.09 10.46
CA THR A 59 0.05 18.32 11.71
C THR A 59 -1.44 18.46 11.39
N ILE A 60 -1.80 19.27 10.38
CA ILE A 60 -3.18 19.43 9.93
C ILE A 60 -3.76 18.10 9.43
N GLU A 61 -3.01 17.34 8.64
CA GLU A 61 -3.37 15.99 8.19
C GLU A 61 -3.69 15.08 9.39
N GLY A 62 -2.82 15.05 10.40
CA GLY A 62 -3.02 14.27 11.61
C GLY A 62 -4.28 14.67 12.39
N ILE A 63 -4.55 15.98 12.50
CA ILE A 63 -5.76 16.50 13.14
C ILE A 63 -7.01 16.08 12.36
N ILE A 64 -7.05 16.33 11.05
CA ILE A 64 -8.21 16.00 10.20
C ILE A 64 -8.47 14.50 10.19
N ASN A 65 -7.42 13.67 10.07
CA ASN A 65 -7.55 12.23 10.10
C ASN A 65 -8.09 11.75 11.46
N SER A 66 -7.63 12.33 12.57
CA SER A 66 -8.14 12.00 13.91
C SER A 66 -9.63 12.31 14.04
N PHE A 67 -10.08 13.48 13.56
CA PHE A 67 -11.50 13.82 13.52
C PHE A 67 -12.29 12.87 12.62
N LEU A 68 -11.77 12.57 11.43
CA LEU A 68 -12.40 11.66 10.47
C LEU A 68 -12.62 10.28 11.09
N PHE A 69 -11.58 9.68 11.68
CA PHE A 69 -11.69 8.37 12.33
C PHE A 69 -12.62 8.41 13.55
N THR A 70 -12.62 9.51 14.31
CA THR A 70 -13.55 9.70 15.44
C THR A 70 -15.00 9.76 14.97
N LEU A 71 -15.30 10.55 13.92
CA LEU A 71 -16.64 10.67 13.35
C LEU A 71 -17.13 9.34 12.77
N ILE A 72 -16.26 8.59 12.09
CA ILE A 72 -16.59 7.26 11.59
C ILE A 72 -16.88 6.31 12.76
N GLY A 73 -16.05 6.35 13.82
CA GLY A 73 -16.29 5.56 15.02
C GLY A 73 -17.65 5.84 15.64
N LEU A 74 -18.05 7.11 15.70
CA LEU A 74 -19.37 7.52 16.18
C LEU A 74 -20.51 7.05 15.25
N GLU A 75 -20.34 7.16 13.93
CA GLU A 75 -21.33 6.70 12.95
C GLU A 75 -21.64 5.21 13.11
N LEU A 76 -20.62 4.39 13.41
CA LEU A 76 -20.80 2.95 13.60
C LEU A 76 -21.66 2.57 14.81
N PHE A 77 -21.68 3.41 15.85
CA PHE A 77 -22.57 3.17 17.00
C PHE A 77 -24.04 3.32 16.63
N ILE A 78 -24.34 4.14 15.62
CA ILE A 78 -25.70 4.42 15.16
C ILE A 78 -26.10 3.45 14.04
N LEU A 79 -25.12 2.82 13.39
CA LEU A 79 -25.37 1.90 12.28
C LEU A 79 -25.88 0.55 12.77
N ASP A 80 -26.98 0.11 12.19
CA ASP A 80 -27.62 -1.18 12.51
C ASP A 80 -26.85 -2.34 11.84
N LEU A 81 -25.70 -2.70 12.42
CA LEU A 81 -24.82 -3.74 11.91
C LEU A 81 -25.44 -5.12 12.13
N ASN A 82 -26.12 -5.63 11.12
CA ASN A 82 -26.59 -7.01 11.11
C ASN A 82 -25.57 -7.98 10.49
N ALA A 83 -25.78 -9.28 10.72
CA ALA A 83 -24.90 -10.32 10.18
C ALA A 83 -24.80 -10.29 8.64
N HIS A 84 -25.87 -9.90 7.94
CA HIS A 84 -25.86 -9.79 6.48
C HIS A 84 -24.91 -8.69 5.98
N ILE A 85 -24.86 -7.54 6.65
CA ILE A 85 -23.95 -6.45 6.33
C ILE A 85 -22.51 -6.87 6.61
N ILE A 86 -22.26 -7.54 7.73
CA ILE A 86 -20.91 -8.02 8.09
C ILE A 86 -20.39 -9.01 7.04
N ILE A 87 -21.19 -10.04 6.73
CA ILE A 87 -20.82 -11.06 5.74
C ILE A 87 -20.64 -10.41 4.36
N GLY A 88 -21.56 -9.54 3.96
CA GLY A 88 -21.48 -8.82 2.68
C GLY A 88 -20.24 -7.93 2.57
N GLY A 89 -19.85 -7.24 3.65
CA GLY A 89 -18.63 -6.44 3.70
C GLY A 89 -17.35 -7.27 3.59
N ILE A 90 -17.32 -8.46 4.21
CA ILE A 90 -16.21 -9.41 4.07
C ILE A 90 -16.10 -9.88 2.61
N PHE A 91 -17.22 -10.24 1.98
CA PHE A 91 -17.23 -10.61 0.56
C PHE A 91 -16.78 -9.45 -0.33
N ALA A 92 -17.26 -8.23 -0.06
CA ALA A 92 -16.84 -7.03 -0.78
C ALA A 92 -15.32 -6.82 -0.66
N PHE A 93 -14.76 -7.00 0.54
CA PHE A 93 -13.31 -6.93 0.77
C PHE A 93 -12.56 -7.95 -0.09
N VAL A 94 -12.95 -9.22 -0.07
CA VAL A 94 -12.30 -10.28 -0.85
C VAL A 94 -12.37 -9.98 -2.35
N ILE A 95 -13.55 -9.58 -2.86
CA ILE A 95 -13.75 -9.27 -4.28
C ILE A 95 -12.92 -8.06 -4.69
N LEU A 96 -12.94 -6.97 -3.92
CA LEU A 96 -12.17 -5.76 -4.23
C LEU A 96 -10.66 -6.02 -4.18
N HIS A 97 -10.22 -6.85 -3.24
CA HIS A 97 -8.82 -7.24 -3.13
C HIS A 97 -8.38 -8.08 -4.34
N LEU A 98 -9.17 -9.08 -4.74
CA LEU A 98 -8.91 -9.88 -5.94
C LEU A 98 -8.96 -9.04 -7.22
N ALA A 99 -9.93 -8.14 -7.34
CA ALA A 99 -10.04 -7.22 -8.47
C ALA A 99 -8.82 -6.32 -8.59
N ARG A 100 -8.23 -5.88 -7.47
CA ARG A 100 -6.98 -5.11 -7.47
C ARG A 100 -5.80 -5.92 -7.97
N PHE A 101 -5.63 -7.15 -7.49
CA PHE A 101 -4.63 -8.06 -8.04
C PHE A 101 -4.81 -8.19 -9.55
N LEU A 102 -6.02 -8.53 -10.01
CA LEU A 102 -6.28 -8.68 -11.44
C LEU A 102 -5.98 -7.40 -12.24
N ALA A 103 -6.41 -6.24 -11.74
CA ALA A 103 -6.20 -4.94 -12.40
C ALA A 103 -4.70 -4.60 -12.50
N ASN A 104 -3.92 -4.81 -11.44
CA ASN A 104 -2.48 -4.56 -11.45
C ASN A 104 -1.75 -5.49 -12.43
N TYR A 105 -2.04 -6.79 -12.41
CA TYR A 105 -1.43 -7.73 -13.35
C TYR A 105 -1.83 -7.44 -14.79
N LEU A 106 -3.09 -7.08 -15.03
CA LEU A 106 -3.58 -6.70 -16.34
C LEU A 106 -2.89 -5.41 -16.85
N ALA A 107 -2.79 -4.38 -16.02
CA ALA A 107 -2.11 -3.13 -16.36
C ALA A 107 -0.66 -3.38 -16.80
N PHE A 108 0.10 -4.16 -16.03
CA PHE A 108 1.50 -4.48 -16.37
C PHE A 108 1.64 -5.49 -17.51
N SER A 109 0.60 -6.27 -17.82
CA SER A 109 0.60 -7.14 -19.00
C SER A 109 0.68 -6.34 -20.31
N PHE A 110 0.10 -5.13 -20.35
CA PHE A 110 0.17 -4.25 -21.51
C PHE A 110 1.51 -3.50 -21.64
N PHE A 111 2.35 -3.50 -20.60
CA PHE A 111 3.66 -2.84 -20.60
C PHE A 111 4.80 -3.82 -20.28
N PRO A 112 5.13 -4.77 -21.19
CA PRO A 112 6.14 -5.79 -20.93
C PRO A 112 7.53 -5.23 -20.59
N SER A 113 7.87 -4.05 -21.13
CA SER A 113 9.13 -3.37 -20.83
C SER A 113 9.23 -2.94 -19.37
N VAL A 114 8.12 -2.46 -18.78
CA VAL A 114 8.07 -2.08 -17.37
C VAL A 114 8.10 -3.33 -16.49
N ARG A 115 7.41 -4.40 -16.90
CA ARG A 115 7.44 -5.70 -16.18
C ARG A 115 8.83 -6.34 -16.14
N LYS A 116 9.65 -6.17 -17.18
CA LYS A 116 11.03 -6.67 -17.22
C LYS A 116 11.96 -5.93 -16.25
N ASN A 117 11.71 -4.63 -16.04
CA ASN A 117 12.46 -3.78 -15.13
C ASN A 117 11.87 -3.74 -13.71
N ALA A 118 10.66 -4.26 -13.52
CA ALA A 118 10.02 -4.33 -12.22
C ALA A 118 10.76 -5.33 -11.32
N TYR A 119 10.99 -4.92 -10.07
CA TYR A 119 11.61 -5.77 -9.07
C TYR A 119 10.81 -7.05 -8.83
N LYS A 120 11.49 -8.13 -8.49
CA LYS A 120 10.87 -9.44 -8.29
C LYS A 120 9.98 -9.39 -7.05
N GLY A 121 8.71 -9.79 -7.20
CA GLY A 121 7.70 -9.64 -6.13
C GLY A 121 7.07 -8.24 -6.02
N SER A 122 7.51 -7.25 -6.82
CA SER A 122 7.00 -5.88 -6.72
C SER A 122 5.50 -5.77 -7.04
N LEU A 123 4.99 -6.57 -7.96
CA LEU A 123 3.57 -6.58 -8.31
C LEU A 123 2.73 -7.14 -7.18
N GLU A 124 3.21 -8.20 -6.53
CA GLU A 124 2.57 -8.83 -5.37
C GLU A 124 2.59 -7.88 -4.18
N ILE A 125 3.72 -7.24 -3.89
CA ILE A 125 3.86 -6.25 -2.82
C ILE A 125 2.97 -5.03 -3.08
N LEU A 126 2.99 -4.47 -4.30
CA LEU A 126 2.12 -3.37 -4.71
C LEU A 126 0.63 -3.77 -4.63
N SER A 127 0.31 -4.97 -5.08
CA SER A 127 -1.04 -5.54 -5.06
C SER A 127 -1.45 -6.04 -3.69
N TRP A 128 -0.58 -6.07 -2.67
CA TRP A 128 -0.95 -6.33 -1.29
C TRP A 128 -1.02 -5.04 -0.47
N GLY A 129 -0.03 -4.15 -0.60
CA GLY A 129 0.15 -2.95 0.23
C GLY A 129 -0.83 -1.79 0.02
N GLY A 130 -1.69 -1.83 -1.00
CA GLY A 130 -2.75 -0.85 -1.26
C GLY A 130 -3.91 -0.89 -0.26
N VAL A 131 -3.64 -0.47 0.98
CA VAL A 131 -4.62 -0.31 2.06
C VAL A 131 -5.64 0.77 1.68
N ARG A 132 -6.93 0.52 1.97
CA ARG A 132 -7.98 1.54 1.81
C ARG A 132 -7.97 2.44 3.06
N GLY A 133 -8.04 3.75 2.86
CA GLY A 133 -7.91 4.73 3.93
C GLY A 133 -9.16 5.56 4.20
N GLY A 134 -8.97 6.61 5.00
CA GLY A 134 -10.03 7.53 5.43
C GLY A 134 -10.77 8.23 4.28
N ILE A 135 -10.14 8.41 3.12
CA ILE A 135 -10.78 9.02 1.94
C ILE A 135 -12.00 8.20 1.47
N SER A 136 -11.92 6.87 1.50
CA SER A 136 -13.05 6.01 1.10
C SER A 136 -14.24 6.22 2.04
N LEU A 137 -13.97 6.42 3.34
CA LEU A 137 -14.98 6.65 4.36
C LEU A 137 -15.56 8.07 4.30
N ALA A 138 -14.72 9.08 4.08
CA ALA A 138 -15.20 10.44 3.84
C ALA A 138 -16.15 10.51 2.64
N LEU A 139 -15.79 9.82 1.54
CA LEU A 139 -16.61 9.82 0.34
C LEU A 139 -17.96 9.12 0.56
N ILE A 140 -17.98 7.99 1.27
CA ILE A 140 -19.25 7.31 1.52
C ILE A 140 -20.15 8.13 2.42
N LEU A 141 -19.61 8.80 3.44
CA LEU A 141 -20.39 9.69 4.32
C LEU A 141 -20.93 10.91 3.56
N ALA A 142 -20.17 11.44 2.60
CA ALA A 142 -20.62 12.54 1.74
C ALA A 142 -21.78 12.11 0.82
N VAL A 143 -21.76 10.89 0.30
CA VAL A 143 -22.78 10.38 -0.64
C VAL A 143 -23.95 9.70 0.07
N ALA A 144 -23.76 9.22 1.29
CA ALA A 144 -24.76 8.53 2.11
C ALA A 144 -26.04 9.35 2.35
N ASN A 145 -25.93 10.68 2.33
CA ASN A 145 -27.05 11.60 2.55
C ASN A 145 -27.79 11.99 1.25
N VAL A 146 -27.37 11.45 0.10
CA VAL A 146 -28.04 11.72 -1.18
C VAL A 146 -29.40 11.01 -1.19
N PRO A 147 -30.53 11.72 -1.46
CA PRO A 147 -31.87 11.16 -1.34
C PRO A 147 -32.08 9.85 -2.12
N GLN A 148 -31.47 9.74 -3.29
CA GLN A 148 -31.55 8.56 -4.16
C GLN A 148 -30.84 7.32 -3.58
N LEU A 149 -29.84 7.52 -2.70
CA LEU A 149 -29.06 6.44 -2.09
C LEU A 149 -29.49 6.14 -0.65
N LYS A 150 -30.47 6.87 -0.12
CA LYS A 150 -30.89 6.78 1.30
C LYS A 150 -31.26 5.36 1.74
N GLU A 151 -31.85 4.56 0.84
CA GLU A 151 -32.20 3.15 1.12
C GLU A 151 -30.96 2.25 1.31
N TYR A 152 -29.85 2.60 0.64
CA TYR A 152 -28.62 1.82 0.63
C TYR A 152 -27.58 2.34 1.63
N THR A 153 -27.84 3.45 2.31
CA THR A 153 -26.89 4.14 3.20
C THR A 153 -26.26 3.21 4.22
N ASN A 154 -27.06 2.42 4.95
CA ASN A 154 -26.55 1.50 5.97
C ASN A 154 -25.63 0.42 5.38
N VAL A 155 -26.00 -0.11 4.21
CA VAL A 155 -25.20 -1.14 3.52
C VAL A 155 -23.90 -0.54 3.00
N LEU A 156 -23.96 0.63 2.38
CA LEU A 156 -22.82 1.32 1.78
C LEU A 156 -21.79 1.75 2.82
N ILE A 157 -22.23 2.37 3.91
CA ILE A 157 -21.36 2.75 5.03
C ILE A 157 -20.78 1.48 5.67
N GLY A 158 -21.62 0.47 5.95
CA GLY A 158 -21.19 -0.78 6.56
C GLY A 158 -20.14 -1.52 5.73
N TYR A 159 -20.36 -1.69 4.42
CA TYR A 159 -19.40 -2.33 3.53
C TYR A 159 -18.10 -1.54 3.43
N THR A 160 -18.20 -0.22 3.23
CA THR A 160 -17.01 0.64 3.11
C THR A 160 -16.17 0.58 4.39
N PHE A 161 -16.82 0.59 5.55
CA PHE A 161 -16.16 0.44 6.83
C PHE A 161 -15.45 -0.91 6.97
N ILE A 162 -16.15 -2.02 6.72
CA ILE A 162 -15.57 -3.36 6.83
C ILE A 162 -14.40 -3.53 5.86
N VAL A 163 -14.52 -3.03 4.63
CA VAL A 163 -13.45 -3.07 3.63
C VAL A 163 -12.23 -2.27 4.09
N VAL A 164 -12.42 -1.06 4.61
CA VAL A 164 -11.31 -0.24 5.12
C VAL A 164 -10.64 -0.92 6.31
N LEU A 165 -11.42 -1.37 7.29
CA LEU A 165 -10.92 -2.06 8.48
C LEU A 165 -10.13 -3.32 8.10
N LEU A 166 -10.71 -4.20 7.27
CA LEU A 166 -10.03 -5.42 6.84
C LEU A 166 -8.81 -5.11 5.99
N SER A 167 -8.83 -4.08 5.15
CA SER A 167 -7.65 -3.69 4.39
C SER A 167 -6.52 -3.20 5.31
N GLY A 168 -6.84 -2.44 6.36
CA GLY A 168 -5.85 -2.00 7.34
C GLY A 168 -5.28 -3.18 8.14
N VAL A 169 -6.14 -4.04 8.65
CA VAL A 169 -5.75 -5.17 9.50
C VAL A 169 -5.07 -6.27 8.68
N VAL A 170 -5.72 -6.79 7.63
CA VAL A 170 -5.21 -7.93 6.83
C VAL A 170 -4.07 -7.49 5.92
N CYS A 171 -4.27 -6.43 5.14
CA CYS A 171 -3.25 -6.02 4.17
C CYS A 171 -2.10 -5.26 4.85
N GLY A 172 -2.40 -4.40 5.83
CA GLY A 172 -1.37 -3.66 6.57
C GLY A 172 -0.49 -4.59 7.42
N LEU A 173 -1.08 -5.40 8.31
CA LEU A 173 -0.29 -6.31 9.16
C LEU A 173 0.31 -7.48 8.37
N GLY A 174 -0.29 -7.85 7.24
CA GLY A 174 0.23 -8.90 6.36
C GLY A 174 1.36 -8.46 5.43
N LEU A 175 1.56 -7.15 5.25
CA LEU A 175 2.55 -6.61 4.31
C LEU A 175 4.00 -7.05 4.60
N PRO A 176 4.49 -7.03 5.86
CA PRO A 176 5.83 -7.52 6.17
C PRO A 176 6.05 -8.97 5.74
N ALA A 177 5.06 -9.83 5.93
CA ALA A 177 5.17 -11.25 5.54
C ALA A 177 5.22 -11.43 4.02
N VAL A 178 4.48 -10.59 3.28
CA VAL A 178 4.54 -10.58 1.80
C VAL A 178 5.88 -10.07 1.30
N ILE A 179 6.47 -9.06 1.96
CA ILE A 179 7.82 -8.58 1.62
C ILE A 179 8.85 -9.69 1.88
N ASN A 180 8.82 -10.31 3.05
CA ASN A 180 9.71 -11.41 3.43
C ASN A 180 9.59 -12.62 2.49
N ALA A 181 8.43 -12.82 1.86
CA ALA A 181 8.26 -13.90 0.88
C ALA A 181 9.20 -13.76 -0.33
N PHE A 182 9.61 -12.53 -0.68
CA PHE A 182 10.48 -12.24 -1.82
C PHE A 182 11.87 -11.74 -1.43
N TYR A 183 11.98 -11.04 -0.31
CA TYR A 183 13.22 -10.42 0.14
C TYR A 183 13.73 -11.10 1.40
N TYR A 184 15.03 -11.38 1.44
CA TYR A 184 15.65 -12.00 2.61
C TYR A 184 15.56 -11.08 3.82
N ASN A 185 15.12 -11.63 4.95
CA ASN A 185 15.06 -10.95 6.24
C ASN A 185 15.59 -11.89 7.33
N PRO A 186 16.74 -11.60 7.96
CA PRO A 186 17.33 -12.46 8.98
C PRO A 186 16.48 -12.53 10.27
N ASN A 187 15.59 -11.57 10.48
CA ASN A 187 14.70 -11.52 11.65
C ASN A 187 13.27 -11.98 11.31
N GLU A 188 13.10 -12.82 10.28
CA GLU A 188 11.77 -13.29 9.92
C GLU A 188 11.15 -14.16 11.02
N PRO A 189 9.83 -14.04 11.27
CA PRO A 189 9.18 -14.89 12.25
C PRO A 189 9.23 -16.35 11.81
N SER A 190 9.88 -17.22 12.59
CA SER A 190 10.01 -18.65 12.29
C SER A 190 9.12 -19.54 13.17
N GLU A 191 8.76 -19.06 14.37
CA GLU A 191 8.00 -19.80 15.37
C GLU A 191 6.54 -19.33 15.51
N GLY A 192 5.69 -20.22 16.06
CA GLY A 192 4.28 -19.93 16.37
C GLY A 192 3.39 -19.66 15.15
N PHE A 193 2.29 -18.92 15.39
CA PHE A 193 1.33 -18.54 14.35
C PHE A 193 1.95 -17.62 13.29
N ALA A 194 2.82 -16.69 13.71
CA ALA A 194 3.54 -15.79 12.81
C ALA A 194 4.44 -16.57 11.84
N GLY A 195 5.20 -17.56 12.34
CA GLY A 195 6.02 -18.41 11.48
C GLY A 195 5.22 -19.33 10.58
N TRP A 196 4.07 -19.84 11.03
CA TRP A 196 3.15 -20.58 10.15
C TRP A 196 2.63 -19.70 9.00
N TYR A 197 2.22 -18.46 9.31
CA TYR A 197 1.75 -17.51 8.30
C TYR A 197 2.87 -17.12 7.33
N GLN A 198 4.09 -16.90 7.81
CA GLN A 198 5.26 -16.62 6.98
C GLN A 198 5.51 -17.76 5.98
N ARG A 199 5.54 -19.03 6.44
CA ARG A 199 5.68 -20.20 5.57
C ARG A 199 4.57 -20.31 4.53
N LEU A 200 3.34 -20.00 4.91
CA LEU A 200 2.21 -19.96 3.99
C LEU A 200 2.42 -18.89 2.90
N MET A 201 2.92 -17.71 3.26
CA MET A 201 3.22 -16.64 2.31
C MET A 201 4.34 -17.01 1.34
N HIS A 202 5.45 -17.62 1.79
CA HIS A 202 6.47 -18.15 0.88
C HIS A 202 5.87 -19.11 -0.14
N LYS A 203 5.06 -20.06 0.34
CA LYS A 203 4.44 -21.07 -0.53
C LYS A 203 3.45 -20.49 -1.54
N ILE A 204 2.66 -19.50 -1.15
CA ILE A 204 1.63 -18.90 -2.01
C ILE A 204 2.24 -17.89 -2.99
N MET A 205 3.15 -17.04 -2.51
CA MET A 205 3.63 -15.86 -3.25
C MET A 205 4.94 -16.13 -4.00
N ASN A 206 5.86 -16.92 -3.43
CA ASN A 206 7.18 -17.17 -4.02
C ASN A 206 7.35 -18.63 -4.46
N ARG A 207 6.77 -18.96 -5.62
CA ARG A 207 6.91 -20.30 -6.21
C ARG A 207 8.33 -20.62 -6.70
N SER A 208 9.19 -19.61 -6.83
CA SER A 208 10.56 -19.77 -7.33
C SER A 208 11.59 -20.08 -6.26
N ASP A 209 11.22 -20.02 -4.98
CA ASP A 209 12.07 -20.26 -3.80
C ASP A 209 13.38 -19.47 -3.82
N ARG A 210 13.35 -18.30 -4.45
CA ARG A 210 14.49 -17.39 -4.59
C ARG A 210 14.23 -16.16 -3.75
N LEU A 211 15.17 -15.82 -2.89
CA LEU A 211 15.14 -14.60 -2.09
C LEU A 211 16.09 -13.56 -2.67
N TYR A 212 15.76 -12.30 -2.47
CA TYR A 212 16.52 -11.16 -2.99
C TYR A 212 17.02 -10.26 -1.86
N VAL A 213 18.18 -9.64 -2.05
CA VAL A 213 18.74 -8.65 -1.12
C VAL A 213 18.80 -7.30 -1.82
N LEU A 214 18.42 -6.24 -1.09
CA LEU A 214 18.57 -4.85 -1.49
C LEU A 214 19.92 -4.36 -0.99
N ASN A 215 20.80 -3.98 -1.92
CA ASN A 215 22.10 -3.38 -1.61
C ASN A 215 22.10 -1.93 -2.10
N GLU A 216 22.70 -1.03 -1.33
CA GLU A 216 22.89 0.36 -1.72
C GLU A 216 24.40 0.62 -1.88
N ASP A 217 24.80 1.14 -3.04
CA ASP A 217 26.19 1.53 -3.25
C ASP A 217 26.53 2.81 -2.48
N LYS A 218 27.83 3.15 -2.39
CA LYS A 218 28.29 4.38 -1.73
C LYS A 218 27.84 5.67 -2.41
N SER A 219 27.24 5.56 -3.60
CA SER A 219 26.70 6.66 -4.40
C SER A 219 25.17 6.80 -4.26
N GLY A 220 24.53 5.95 -3.44
CA GLY A 220 23.09 5.94 -3.21
C GLY A 220 22.27 5.18 -4.26
N ASN A 221 22.92 4.44 -5.17
CA ASN A 221 22.21 3.62 -6.14
C ASN A 221 21.82 2.28 -5.51
N GLN A 222 20.54 1.94 -5.63
CA GLN A 222 19.99 0.69 -5.13
C GLN A 222 20.10 -0.42 -6.19
N THR A 223 20.67 -1.56 -5.79
CA THR A 223 20.81 -2.76 -6.61
C THR A 223 20.14 -3.95 -5.91
N ILE A 224 19.53 -4.84 -6.70
CA ILE A 224 18.93 -6.07 -6.19
C ILE A 224 19.75 -7.26 -6.66
N SER A 225 20.31 -8.01 -5.73
CA SER A 225 21.01 -9.27 -5.99
C SER A 225 20.19 -10.46 -5.50
N LEU A 226 20.45 -11.64 -6.08
CA LEU A 226 19.96 -12.88 -5.52
C LEU A 226 20.64 -13.07 -4.15
N TYR A 227 19.88 -13.52 -3.15
CA TYR A 227 20.44 -13.95 -1.89
C TYR A 227 21.22 -15.24 -2.11
N GLU A 228 22.53 -15.18 -1.90
CA GLU A 228 23.42 -16.34 -1.84
C GLU A 228 23.87 -16.47 -0.38
N PRO A 229 23.48 -17.53 0.34
CA PRO A 229 23.85 -17.69 1.74
C PRO A 229 25.37 -17.81 1.87
N THR A 230 25.91 -17.09 2.85
CA THR A 230 27.34 -17.11 3.17
C THR A 230 27.72 -18.50 3.70
N PRO A 231 28.96 -19.00 3.51
CA PRO A 231 29.35 -20.33 4.00
C PRO A 231 29.12 -20.55 5.50
N GLU A 232 29.20 -19.49 6.30
CA GLU A 232 28.91 -19.51 7.75
C GLU A 232 27.40 -19.67 8.04
N GLU A 233 26.52 -19.06 7.24
CA GLU A 233 25.06 -19.20 7.37
C GLU A 233 24.60 -20.60 6.96
N LEU A 234 25.26 -21.23 5.98
CA LEU A 234 25.01 -22.62 5.57
C LEU A 234 25.27 -23.65 6.70
N GLU A 235 26.14 -23.33 7.66
CA GLU A 235 26.42 -24.18 8.82
C GLU A 235 25.37 -24.02 9.94
N GLU A 236 24.71 -22.85 10.02
CA GLU A 236 23.67 -22.55 11.01
C GLU A 236 22.25 -22.95 10.57
N LEU A 237 22.02 -23.16 9.28
CA LEU A 237 20.73 -23.66 8.78
C LEU A 237 20.45 -25.05 9.38
N PRO A 238 19.23 -25.28 9.92
CA PRO A 238 18.85 -26.61 10.35
C PRO A 238 18.98 -27.55 9.15
N LYS A 239 19.80 -28.59 9.26
CA LYS A 239 19.98 -29.62 8.23
C LYS A 239 18.61 -30.22 7.90
N PHE A 240 17.96 -29.72 6.85
CA PHE A 240 16.77 -30.32 6.30
C PHE A 240 17.19 -31.63 5.63
N ASP A 241 16.45 -32.70 5.89
CA ASP A 241 16.69 -34.02 5.35
C ASP A 241 16.54 -34.00 3.81
N ASP A 242 17.67 -33.96 3.12
CA ASP A 242 17.84 -33.96 1.66
C ASP A 242 17.47 -35.31 1.02
N THR A 243 16.25 -35.80 1.25
CA THR A 243 15.77 -37.03 0.58
C THR A 243 14.80 -36.78 -0.57
N LYS A 244 14.53 -35.52 -0.97
CA LYS A 244 13.61 -35.25 -2.10
C LYS A 244 14.02 -34.28 -3.20
N HIS A 245 15.18 -33.61 -3.13
CA HIS A 245 15.57 -32.69 -4.21
C HIS A 245 17.06 -32.82 -4.59
N GLU A 246 17.46 -34.01 -5.05
CA GLU A 246 18.60 -34.12 -5.97
C GLU A 246 18.21 -33.47 -7.31
N THR A 247 18.63 -32.22 -7.54
CA THR A 247 19.45 -31.90 -8.73
C THR A 247 20.14 -30.56 -8.51
N GLN A 248 21.45 -30.58 -8.24
CA GLN A 248 22.29 -29.38 -8.38
C GLN A 248 22.26 -28.95 -9.85
N ALA A 249 21.66 -27.79 -10.13
CA ALA A 249 21.80 -27.14 -11.43
C ALA A 249 23.10 -26.33 -11.41
N THR A 250 24.17 -26.89 -12.00
CA THR A 250 25.42 -26.19 -12.28
C THR A 250 25.22 -25.25 -13.49
N LEU A 251 25.71 -24.02 -13.37
CA LEU A 251 25.56 -22.91 -14.32
C LEU A 251 26.37 -23.06 -15.65
N ASN A 252 26.69 -24.29 -16.08
CA ASN A 252 27.63 -24.53 -17.19
C ASN A 252 27.20 -25.62 -18.18
N ASP A 253 25.95 -25.60 -18.66
CA ASP A 253 25.53 -26.43 -19.80
C ASP A 253 24.96 -25.55 -20.95
N PRO A 254 25.70 -25.36 -22.05
CA PRO A 254 25.27 -24.53 -23.18
C PRO A 254 24.14 -25.11 -24.04
N ASN A 255 23.63 -26.31 -23.76
CA ASN A 255 22.70 -27.02 -24.66
C ASN A 255 21.24 -27.10 -24.19
N ARG A 256 20.79 -26.23 -23.28
CA ARG A 256 19.36 -26.10 -22.95
C ARG A 256 18.77 -24.77 -23.45
N PHE A 257 18.45 -24.76 -24.74
CA PHE A 257 17.38 -23.93 -25.31
C PHE A 257 16.07 -24.72 -25.28
#